data_AF-A0A1G9BYP6-F1
#
_entry.id   AF-A0A1G9BYP6-F1
#
_cell.length_a   1.000
_cell.length_b   1.000
_cell.length_c   1.000
_cell.angle_alpha   90.00
_cell.angle_beta   90.00
_cell.angle_gamma   90.00
#
_symmetry.space_group_name_H-M   'P 1'
#
loop_
_entity.id
_entity.type
_entity.pdbx_description
1 polymer ?
#
loop_
_entity_poly.entity_id
_entity_poly.type
_entity_poly.pdbx_seq_one_letter_code
_entity_poly.pdbx_strand_id
1 'polypeptide(L)'
;MCGACGRRTVQDPILGNVRTMRQQIIVAQVINAVCRHVPGVPRVTALVDNWLMAGPTGATKLCDTVEELWTAIIDGSVDPNVPALSEALKAYSADPLNTGLAAQVTELGLTLAEGHAHRHRAGHPPPP
;
A
#
# COMPACT_ATOMS: atom_id res chain seq x y z
N MET A 1 17.42 7.04 13.30
CA MET A 1 17.01 8.13 14.22
C MET A 1 17.58 9.42 13.69
N CYS A 2 16.79 10.49 13.60
CA CYS A 2 17.31 11.81 13.24
C CYS A 2 18.03 12.43 14.46
N GLY A 3 19.32 12.74 14.32
CA GLY A 3 20.16 13.28 15.41
C GLY A 3 19.76 14.69 15.89
N ALA A 4 18.90 15.41 15.17
CA ALA A 4 18.47 16.77 15.51
C ALA A 4 17.12 16.84 16.25
N CYS A 5 16.22 15.87 16.06
CA CYS A 5 14.88 15.90 16.64
C CYS A 5 14.49 14.62 17.41
N GLY A 6 15.37 13.62 17.49
CA GLY A 6 15.12 12.36 18.19
C GLY A 6 14.06 11.46 17.56
N ARG A 7 13.47 11.85 16.42
CA ARG A 7 12.42 11.07 15.75
C ARG A 7 12.96 9.79 15.13
N ARG A 8 12.18 8.71 15.25
CA ARG A 8 12.43 7.45 14.57
C ARG A 8 12.21 7.66 13.06
N THR A 9 13.31 7.79 12.33
CA THR A 9 13.30 7.83 10.87
C THR A 9 13.24 6.40 10.37
N VAL A 10 12.04 5.91 10.07
CA VAL A 10 11.90 4.70 9.26
C VAL A 10 12.14 5.12 7.81
N GLN A 11 13.14 4.52 7.16
CA GLN A 11 13.45 4.83 5.78
C GLN A 11 12.31 4.28 4.91
N ASP A 12 11.58 5.18 4.25
CA ASP A 12 10.60 4.78 3.24
C ASP A 12 11.32 4.69 1.89
N PRO A 13 11.28 3.56 1.18
CA PRO A 13 11.93 3.46 -0.14
C PRO A 13 11.34 4.42 -1.18
N ILE A 14 10.08 4.80 -1.04
CA ILE A 14 9.35 5.67 -1.97
C ILE A 14 9.50 7.15 -1.57
N LEU A 15 9.36 7.47 -0.27
CA LEU A 15 9.43 8.86 0.20
C LEU A 15 10.83 9.31 0.65
N GLY A 16 11.76 8.38 0.87
CA GLY A 16 13.08 8.65 1.41
C GLY A 16 13.07 9.07 2.89
N ASN A 17 14.15 9.74 3.32
CA ASN A 17 14.35 10.14 4.72
C ASN A 17 13.58 11.40 5.13
N VAL A 18 13.16 12.23 4.16
CA VAL A 18 12.45 13.48 4.39
C VAL A 18 11.06 13.36 3.80
N ARG A 19 10.06 13.30 4.67
CA ARG A 19 8.65 13.18 4.28
C ARG A 19 7.95 14.52 4.47
N THR A 20 7.16 14.92 3.48
CA THR A 20 6.29 16.08 3.57
C THR A 20 4.84 15.63 3.74
N MET A 21 4.03 16.43 4.44
CA MET A 21 2.58 16.15 4.58
C MET A 21 1.89 16.03 3.21
N ARG A 22 2.35 16.78 2.21
CA ARG A 22 1.85 16.67 0.83
C ARG A 22 2.08 15.26 0.27
N GLN A 23 3.28 14.70 0.43
CA GLN A 23 3.57 13.34 -0.01
C GLN A 23 2.73 12.31 0.75
N GLN A 24 2.59 12.47 2.08
CA GLN A 24 1.74 11.61 2.91
C GLN A 24 0.30 11.56 2.38
N ILE A 25 -0.27 12.73 2.06
CA ILE A 25 -1.62 12.86 1.51
C ILE A 25 -1.73 12.22 0.12
N ILE A 26 -0.76 12.45 -0.78
CA ILE A 26 -0.76 11.86 -2.12
C ILE A 26 -0.77 10.33 -2.04
N VAL A 27 0.08 9.73 -1.20
CA VAL A 27 0.12 8.27 -1.00
C VAL A 27 -1.26 7.75 -0.56
N ALA A 28 -1.86 8.37 0.46
CA ALA A 28 -3.17 7.96 0.95
C ALA A 28 -4.26 8.10 -0.13
N GLN A 29 -4.23 9.17 -0.93
CA GLN A 29 -5.19 9.39 -2.02
C GLN A 29 -5.05 8.34 -3.12
N VAL A 30 -3.82 8.04 -3.54
CA VAL A 30 -3.53 7.03 -4.58
C VAL A 30 -4.03 5.67 -4.12
N ILE A 31 -3.66 5.24 -2.91
CA ILE A 31 -4.07 3.95 -2.37
C ILE A 31 -5.60 3.89 -2.27
N ASN A 32 -6.25 4.89 -1.68
CA ASN A 32 -7.71 4.91 -1.60
C ASN A 32 -8.39 4.90 -2.98
N ALA A 33 -7.82 5.55 -3.99
CA ALA A 33 -8.36 5.57 -5.34
C ALA A 33 -8.30 4.18 -5.99
N VAL A 34 -7.17 3.48 -5.86
CA VAL A 34 -7.02 2.08 -6.32
C VAL A 34 -8.00 1.17 -5.56
N CYS A 35 -8.04 1.28 -4.24
CA CYS A 35 -8.82 0.43 -3.36
C CYS A 35 -10.34 0.64 -3.48
N ARG A 36 -10.80 1.80 -3.98
CA ARG A 36 -12.24 2.12 -4.12
C ARG A 36 -13.02 1.09 -4.93
N HIS A 37 -12.37 0.43 -5.88
CA HIS A 37 -13.00 -0.53 -6.79
C HIS A 37 -12.93 -1.98 -6.29
N VAL A 38 -12.33 -2.20 -5.11
CA VAL A 38 -12.13 -3.53 -4.56
C VAL A 38 -12.98 -3.66 -3.29
N PRO A 39 -13.94 -4.62 -3.23
CA PRO A 39 -14.76 -4.82 -2.05
C PRO A 39 -13.93 -5.18 -0.81
N GLY A 40 -14.29 -4.63 0.36
CA GLY A 40 -13.68 -5.04 1.64
C GLY A 40 -12.29 -4.47 1.91
N VAL A 41 -11.79 -3.56 1.08
CA VAL A 41 -10.43 -3.01 1.21
C VAL A 41 -10.40 -1.83 2.19
N PRO A 42 -9.33 -1.69 2.99
CA PRO A 42 -9.25 -0.67 4.02
C PRO A 42 -9.17 0.76 3.45
N ARG A 43 -9.60 1.71 4.28
CA ARG A 43 -9.41 3.14 4.05
C ARG A 43 -8.12 3.61 4.69
N VAL A 44 -7.32 4.38 3.96
CA VAL A 44 -6.05 4.95 4.42
C VAL A 44 -6.21 6.43 4.74
N THR A 45 -5.70 6.86 5.89
CA THR A 45 -5.66 8.26 6.32
C THR A 45 -4.21 8.67 6.55
N ALA A 46 -3.79 9.77 5.91
CA ALA A 46 -2.47 10.35 6.13
C ALA A 46 -2.40 11.06 7.49
N LEU A 47 -1.36 10.75 8.26
CA LEU A 47 -0.95 11.48 9.45
C LEU A 47 0.39 12.19 9.17
N VAL A 48 0.93 12.89 10.17
CA VAL A 48 2.14 13.72 10.00
C VAL A 48 3.33 12.88 9.54
N ASP A 49 3.55 11.72 10.17
CA ASP A 49 4.73 10.88 9.92
C ASP A 49 4.40 9.49 9.37
N ASN A 50 3.14 9.08 9.40
CA ASN A 50 2.68 7.73 9.10
C ASN A 50 1.25 7.72 8.53
N TRP A 51 0.71 6.52 8.31
CA TRP A 51 -0.64 6.32 7.82
C TRP A 51 -1.44 5.44 8.74
N LEU A 52 -2.70 5.81 8.95
CA LEU A 52 -3.68 4.98 9.62
C LEU A 52 -4.53 4.25 8.58
N MET A 53 -4.44 2.93 8.59
CA MET A 53 -5.27 2.04 7.79
C MET A 53 -6.46 1.57 8.64
N ALA A 54 -7.68 1.70 8.13
CA ALA A 54 -8.91 1.27 8.80
C ALA A 54 -9.63 0.23 7.92
N GLY A 55 -9.74 -1.00 8.42
CA GLY A 55 -10.46 -2.08 7.76
C GLY A 55 -11.99 -1.96 7.92
N PRO A 56 -12.76 -2.73 7.14
CA PRO A 56 -14.22 -2.71 7.18
C PRO A 56 -14.80 -3.22 8.51
N THR A 57 -14.04 -4.00 9.28
CA THR A 57 -14.42 -4.51 10.60
C THR A 57 -14.13 -3.51 11.73
N GLY A 58 -13.64 -2.31 11.42
CA GLY A 58 -13.22 -1.31 12.40
C GLY A 58 -11.82 -1.55 12.98
N ALA A 59 -11.15 -2.65 12.61
CA ALA A 59 -9.75 -2.85 12.94
C ALA A 59 -8.89 -1.75 12.30
N THR A 60 -7.98 -1.17 13.08
CA THR A 60 -7.06 -0.15 12.58
C THR A 60 -5.62 -0.61 12.72
N LYS A 61 -4.77 -0.19 11.78
CA LYS A 61 -3.34 -0.47 11.78
C LYS A 61 -2.58 0.78 11.39
N LEU A 62 -1.59 1.13 12.21
CA LEU A 62 -0.65 2.19 11.88
C LEU A 62 0.45 1.60 10.99
N CYS A 63 0.75 2.25 9.88
CA CYS A 63 1.78 1.85 8.93
C CYS A 63 2.77 3.00 8.77
N ASP A 64 4.04 2.70 8.96
CA ASP A 64 5.12 3.67 8.92
C ASP A 64 5.75 3.78 7.53
N THR A 65 5.44 2.89 6.58
CA THR A 65 5.93 2.95 5.19
C THR A 65 4.86 2.63 4.15
N VAL A 66 5.09 3.05 2.91
CA VAL A 66 4.25 2.67 1.75
C VAL A 66 4.24 1.15 1.54
N GLU A 67 5.38 0.49 1.78
CA GLU A 67 5.48 -0.97 1.72
C GLU A 67 4.62 -1.64 2.80
N GLU A 68 4.69 -1.17 4.04
CA GLU A 68 3.85 -1.70 5.13
C GLU A 68 2.35 -1.52 4.85
N LEU A 69 1.96 -0.41 4.22
CA LEU A 69 0.58 -0.20 3.78
C LEU A 69 0.16 -1.26 2.75
N TRP A 70 0.93 -1.42 1.68
CA TRP A 70 0.59 -2.39 0.64
C TRP A 70 0.61 -3.82 1.16
N THR A 71 1.61 -4.20 1.93
CA THR A 71 1.68 -5.51 2.59
C THR A 71 0.48 -5.72 3.50
N ALA A 72 0.06 -4.72 4.28
CA ALA A 72 -1.12 -4.84 5.13
C ALA A 72 -2.45 -4.95 4.35
N ILE A 73 -2.54 -4.31 3.18
CA ILE A 73 -3.68 -4.43 2.27
C ILE A 73 -3.71 -5.83 1.63
N ILE A 74 -2.56 -6.32 1.17
CA ILE A 74 -2.40 -7.57 0.42
C ILE A 74 -2.47 -8.80 1.32
N ASP A 75 -1.93 -8.73 2.53
CA ASP A 75 -2.01 -9.85 3.49
C ASP A 75 -3.39 -9.93 4.17
N GLY A 76 -4.24 -8.92 3.93
CA GLY A 76 -5.66 -8.98 4.23
C GLY A 76 -6.01 -8.60 5.67
N SER A 77 -6.76 -7.51 5.82
CA SER A 77 -7.76 -7.39 6.88
C SER A 77 -9.08 -8.10 6.52
N VAL A 78 -9.26 -8.51 5.25
CA VAL A 78 -10.33 -9.34 4.68
C VAL A 78 -9.75 -9.97 3.42
N ASP A 79 -9.98 -11.27 3.15
CA ASP A 79 -9.49 -12.00 1.96
C ASP A 79 -9.38 -11.08 0.73
N PRO A 80 -8.18 -10.57 0.41
CA PRO A 80 -8.06 -9.63 -0.67
C PRO A 80 -8.32 -10.43 -1.92
N ASN A 81 -9.27 -9.95 -2.74
CA ASN A 81 -9.32 -10.38 -4.12
C ASN A 81 -8.08 -9.79 -4.81
N VAL A 82 -6.90 -10.37 -4.55
CA VAL A 82 -5.60 -9.97 -5.08
C VAL A 82 -5.66 -9.83 -6.60
N PRO A 83 -6.36 -10.72 -7.34
CA PRO A 83 -6.61 -10.48 -8.77
C PRO A 83 -7.31 -9.14 -9.05
N ALA A 84 -8.41 -8.82 -8.36
CA ALA A 84 -9.11 -7.54 -8.54
C ALA A 84 -8.25 -6.33 -8.14
N LEU A 85 -7.45 -6.46 -7.09
CA LEU A 85 -6.49 -5.42 -6.68
C LEU A 85 -5.41 -5.21 -7.74
N SER A 86 -4.82 -6.28 -8.28
CA SER A 86 -3.83 -6.21 -9.35
C SER A 86 -4.41 -5.58 -10.62
N GLU A 87 -5.65 -5.91 -10.99
CA GLU A 87 -6.32 -5.26 -12.12
C GLU A 87 -6.60 -3.77 -11.86
N ALA A 88 -7.00 -3.39 -10.64
CA ALA A 88 -7.16 -1.99 -10.27
C ALA A 88 -5.83 -1.22 -10.33
N LEU A 89 -4.72 -1.82 -9.88
CA LEU A 89 -3.37 -1.25 -9.96
C LEU A 89 -2.92 -1.06 -11.42
N LYS A 90 -3.17 -2.04 -12.29
CA LYS A 90 -2.88 -1.93 -13.73
C LYS A 90 -3.72 -0.84 -14.40
N ALA A 91 -5.01 -0.77 -14.09
CA ALA A 91 -5.89 0.26 -14.63
C ALA A 91 -5.45 1.68 -14.19
N TYR A 92 -5.06 1.83 -12.92
CA TYR A 92 -4.57 3.10 -12.39
C TYR A 92 -3.23 3.51 -13.02
N SER A 93 -2.29 2.58 -13.18
CA SER A 93 -0.98 2.84 -13.80
C SER A 93 -1.05 3.08 -15.30
N ALA A 94 -2.10 2.61 -15.99
CA ALA A 94 -2.29 2.86 -17.42
C ALA A 94 -2.71 4.29 -17.75
N ASP A 95 -3.20 5.08 -16.78
CA ASP A 95 -3.58 6.48 -16.97
C ASP A 95 -2.32 7.37 -17.06
N PRO A 96 -2.06 8.05 -18.20
CA PRO A 96 -0.89 8.92 -18.37
C PRO A 96 -0.82 10.10 -17.39
N LEU A 97 -1.93 10.45 -16.71
CA LEU A 97 -1.96 11.49 -15.70
C LEU A 97 -1.33 11.03 -14.37
N ASN A 98 -1.26 9.72 -14.12
CA ASN A 98 -0.75 9.15 -12.88
C ASN A 98 0.78 8.97 -12.95
N THR A 99 1.50 10.07 -12.77
CA THR A 99 2.97 10.12 -12.86
C THR A 99 3.64 10.44 -11.52
N GLY A 100 4.97 10.35 -11.48
CA GLY A 100 5.77 10.72 -10.31
C GLY A 100 5.48 9.83 -9.11
N LEU A 101 5.15 10.44 -7.96
CA LEU A 101 4.90 9.71 -6.72
C LEU A 101 3.71 8.73 -6.85
N ALA A 102 2.67 9.09 -7.60
CA ALA A 102 1.53 8.21 -7.81
C ALA A 102 1.95 6.91 -8.52
N ALA A 103 2.74 7.04 -9.59
CA ALA A 103 3.28 5.90 -10.32
C ALA A 103 4.15 5.00 -9.42
N GLN A 104 5.05 5.59 -8.63
CA GLN A 104 5.93 4.85 -7.72
C GLN A 104 5.15 4.04 -6.66
N VAL A 105 4.12 4.65 -6.08
CA VAL A 105 3.25 3.99 -5.09
C VAL A 105 2.50 2.81 -5.73
N THR A 106 1.95 3.00 -6.93
CA THR A 106 1.20 1.96 -7.65
C THR A 106 2.10 0.82 -8.12
N GLU A 107 3.30 1.12 -8.63
CA GLU A 107 4.29 0.13 -9.08
C GLU A 107 4.75 -0.78 -7.93
N LEU A 108 5.00 -0.19 -6.76
CA LEU A 108 5.32 -0.97 -5.56
C LEU A 108 4.16 -1.91 -5.17
N GLY A 109 2.92 -1.40 -5.17
CA GLY A 109 1.74 -2.21 -4.88
C GLY A 109 1.57 -3.39 -5.83
N LEU A 110 1.81 -3.18 -7.13
CA LEU A 110 1.74 -4.22 -8.14
C LEU A 110 2.80 -5.30 -7.93
N THR A 111 4.05 -4.87 -7.69
CA THR A 111 5.18 -5.77 -7.41
C THR A 111 4.89 -6.68 -6.21
N LEU A 112 4.35 -6.12 -5.13
CA LEU A 112 4.00 -6.87 -3.91
C LEU A 112 2.83 -7.82 -4.14
N ALA A 113 1.80 -7.41 -4.89
CA ALA A 113 0.63 -8.24 -5.19
C ALA A 113 1.02 -9.47 -6.04
N GLU A 114 1.88 -9.27 -7.05
CA GLU A 114 2.42 -10.36 -7.87
C GLU A 114 3.29 -11.31 -7.05
N GLY A 115 4.19 -10.78 -6.22
CA GLY A 115 5.02 -11.58 -5.31
C GLY A 115 4.20 -12.41 -4.31
N HIS A 116 3.08 -11.88 -3.82
CA HIS A 116 2.15 -12.59 -2.94
C HIS A 116 1.45 -13.75 -3.69
N ALA A 117 1.00 -13.54 -4.93
CA ALA A 117 0.41 -14.60 -5.76
C ALA A 117 1.39 -15.76 -6.05
N HIS A 118 2.68 -15.45 -6.28
CA HIS A 118 3.71 -16.48 -6.47
C HIS A 118 3.93 -17.34 -5.22
N ARG A 119 3.96 -16.73 -4.03
CA ARG A 119 4.11 -17.46 -2.76
C ARG A 119 2.93 -18.40 -2.50
N HIS A 120 1.70 -17.97 -2.78
CA HIS A 120 0.52 -18.84 -2.64
C HIS A 120 0.51 -20.03 -3.62
N ARG A 121 0.98 -19.85 -4.86
CA ARG A 121 1.09 -20.96 -5.83
C ARG A 121 2.17 -21.96 -5.47
N ALA A 122 3.30 -21.53 -4.92
CA ALA A 122 4.41 -22.40 -4.53
C ALA A 122 4.12 -23.23 -3.25
N GLY A 123 3.13 -22.81 -2.45
CA GLY A 123 2.77 -23.46 -1.18
C GLY A 123 1.71 -24.56 -1.28
N HIS A 124 1.18 -24.89 -2.46
CA HIS A 124 0.15 -25.92 -2.62
C HIS A 124 0.79 -27.24 -3.10
N PRO A 125 0.94 -28.27 -2.25
CA PRO A 125 1.31 -29.59 -2.74
C PRO A 125 0.17 -30.13 -3.63
N PRO A 126 0.49 -30.84 -4.73
CA PRO A 126 -0.55 -31.44 -5.58
C PRO A 126 -1.38 -32.44 -4.75
N PRO A 127 -2.70 -32.54 -4.99
CA PRO A 127 -3.53 -33.55 -4.34
C PRO A 127 -3.08 -34.96 -4.77
N PRO A 128 -3.26 -35.97 -3.89
CA PRO A 128 -2.88 -37.36 -4.17
C PRO A 128 -3.71 -37.98 -5.31
#